data_AF-A0A1H2S7R6-F1
#
_entry.id   AF-A0A1H2S7R6-F1
#
_cell.length_a   1.000
_cell.length_b   1.000
_cell.length_c   1.000
_cell.angle_alpha   90.00
_cell.angle_beta   90.00
_cell.angle_gamma   90.00
#
_symmetry.space_group_name_H-M   'P 1'
#
loop_
_entity.id
_entity.type
_entity.pdbx_description
1 polymer ?
#
loop_
_entity_poly.entity_id
_entity_poly.type
_entity_poly.pdbx_seq_one_letter_code
_entity_poly.pdbx_strand_id
1 'polypeptide(L)'
;MKIRSCFVLLFVFCVSISCAYGSPLMAQSINESKTDYTIQYNNSVYNPYDLNNNYIIEISEISAAVDDFLNGQLSISEISELVDFFLSGDEYDIPVGEPEILSSSSYIEYDDFHLVGEVQNNLDQNIEYVKIIGTFYNEYNEVIGTDYTYTDIDILKPGQKSPFELTTYPDSFIPASYKLQLSYSTTSSEPYENVIIKSHTSDNDGDYFEVVGEVQNDGEETVEYVKIIGTFYNEDDIVIGKDYSYSTLDIITSGDTSPFELSSFPQTINPSRYDLQTQARVVD
;
A
#
# COMPACT_ATOMS: atom_id res chain seq x y z
N MET A 1 31.41 -43.89 21.74
CA MET A 1 32.17 -43.80 20.48
C MET A 1 31.31 -44.36 19.34
N LYS A 2 31.23 -43.61 18.24
CA LYS A 2 30.54 -43.87 16.95
C LYS A 2 29.04 -43.54 16.81
N ILE A 3 28.86 -42.26 16.46
CA ILE A 3 27.90 -41.64 15.53
C ILE A 3 27.59 -42.52 14.31
N ARG A 4 26.33 -42.47 13.82
CA ARG A 4 26.01 -42.60 12.38
C ARG A 4 24.88 -41.64 11.99
N SER A 5 25.24 -40.65 11.20
CA SER A 5 24.35 -39.89 10.29
C SER A 5 23.88 -40.77 9.14
N CYS A 6 22.71 -40.48 8.59
CA CYS A 6 22.44 -40.66 7.15
C CYS A 6 21.43 -39.61 6.68
N PHE A 7 21.72 -39.06 5.50
CA PHE A 7 21.11 -37.94 4.82
C PHE A 7 20.81 -38.43 3.39
N VAL A 8 19.89 -37.74 2.69
CA VAL A 8 19.70 -37.66 1.22
C VAL A 8 18.68 -38.62 0.54
N LEU A 9 17.47 -38.06 0.31
CA LEU A 9 16.90 -37.56 -0.97
C LEU A 9 16.36 -38.50 -2.07
N LEU A 10 15.21 -38.04 -2.60
CA LEU A 10 14.81 -37.90 -4.02
C LEU A 10 13.67 -38.81 -4.51
N PHE A 11 12.49 -38.20 -4.73
CA PHE A 11 11.45 -38.71 -5.63
C PHE A 11 11.31 -37.76 -6.82
N VAL A 12 11.46 -38.33 -8.02
CA VAL A 12 11.21 -37.71 -9.32
C VAL A 12 9.85 -38.19 -9.79
N PHE A 13 8.99 -37.29 -10.25
CA PHE A 13 7.90 -37.66 -11.18
C PHE A 13 7.87 -36.70 -12.36
N CYS A 14 7.76 -37.32 -13.53
CA CYS A 14 7.73 -36.75 -14.86
C CYS A 14 6.28 -36.87 -15.37
N VAL A 15 5.72 -35.83 -15.97
CA VAL A 15 4.58 -35.92 -16.89
C VAL A 15 4.81 -34.92 -18.03
N SER A 16 4.55 -35.38 -19.25
CA SER A 16 4.89 -34.70 -20.49
C SER A 16 3.64 -34.42 -21.35
N ILE A 17 3.71 -33.28 -22.08
CA ILE A 17 3.13 -32.97 -23.42
C ILE A 17 1.66 -32.49 -23.48
N SER A 18 1.41 -31.26 -23.94
CA SER A 18 1.22 -30.94 -25.38
C SER A 18 0.98 -29.44 -25.65
N CYS A 19 1.54 -28.94 -26.76
CA CYS A 19 1.35 -27.57 -27.25
C CYS A 19 0.09 -27.43 -28.13
N ALA A 20 -0.54 -26.26 -28.12
CA ALA A 20 -1.33 -25.72 -29.24
C ALA A 20 -1.37 -24.18 -29.20
N TYR A 21 -1.31 -23.56 -30.38
CA TYR A 21 -1.11 -22.14 -30.70
C TYR A 21 -2.36 -21.24 -30.53
N GLY A 22 -2.17 -19.95 -30.17
CA GLY A 22 -2.96 -18.81 -30.70
C GLY A 22 -3.49 -17.71 -29.73
N SER A 23 -2.78 -16.57 -29.64
CA SER A 23 -3.20 -15.15 -29.29
C SER A 23 -3.83 -14.81 -27.91
N PRO A 24 -3.80 -13.55 -27.42
CA PRO A 24 -2.89 -12.40 -27.60
C PRO A 24 -1.89 -12.27 -26.42
N LEU A 25 -1.09 -11.18 -26.31
CA LEU A 25 -0.13 -10.96 -25.23
C LEU A 25 -0.81 -11.09 -23.85
N MET A 26 -0.46 -12.15 -23.13
CA MET A 26 -0.84 -12.37 -21.74
C MET A 26 0.20 -11.71 -20.83
N ALA A 27 -0.28 -10.97 -19.83
CA ALA A 27 0.53 -10.46 -18.73
C ALA A 27 1.40 -11.59 -18.18
N GLN A 28 2.72 -11.39 -18.22
CA GLN A 28 3.68 -12.31 -17.64
C GLN A 28 3.51 -12.21 -16.12
N SER A 29 3.06 -13.28 -15.47
CA SER A 29 2.87 -13.29 -14.02
C SER A 29 4.24 -13.17 -13.35
N ILE A 30 4.57 -11.97 -12.89
CA ILE A 30 5.75 -11.71 -12.06
C ILE A 30 5.42 -12.29 -10.69
N ASN A 31 6.29 -13.16 -10.19
CA ASN A 31 6.10 -13.75 -8.88
C ASN A 31 6.37 -12.67 -7.83
N GLU A 32 5.31 -12.24 -7.14
CA GLU A 32 5.44 -11.48 -5.91
C GLU A 32 6.08 -12.39 -4.85
N SER A 33 7.41 -12.36 -4.74
CA SER A 33 8.06 -12.87 -3.54
C SER A 33 7.94 -11.80 -2.46
N LYS A 34 6.76 -11.73 -1.83
CA LYS A 34 6.52 -10.95 -0.63
C LYS A 34 7.41 -11.51 0.48
N THR A 35 8.67 -11.09 0.50
CA THR A 35 9.52 -11.28 1.67
C THR A 35 9.28 -10.06 2.53
N ASP A 36 8.13 -10.10 3.19
CA ASP A 36 7.79 -9.26 4.31
C ASP A 36 8.89 -9.45 5.36
N TYR A 37 9.86 -8.55 5.34
CA TYR A 37 10.41 -8.08 6.61
C TYR A 37 9.57 -6.87 7.03
N THR A 38 8.25 -7.07 7.09
CA THR A 38 7.45 -6.42 8.10
C THR A 38 7.94 -7.02 9.41
N ILE A 39 8.31 -6.19 10.38
CA ILE A 39 8.05 -6.63 11.74
C ILE A 39 6.52 -6.72 11.78
N GLN A 40 6.00 -7.94 11.64
CA GLN A 40 4.58 -8.23 11.71
C GLN A 40 4.15 -7.99 13.16
N TYR A 41 3.85 -6.74 13.49
CA TYR A 41 2.93 -6.46 14.59
C TYR A 41 1.54 -6.71 14.01
N ASN A 42 0.93 -7.84 14.38
CA ASN A 42 -0.45 -8.13 14.00
C ASN A 42 -1.34 -6.95 14.42
N ASN A 43 -1.99 -6.33 13.44
CA ASN A 43 -2.95 -5.27 13.66
C ASN A 43 -4.25 -5.88 14.24
N SER A 44 -4.46 -5.74 15.54
CA SER A 44 -5.80 -5.67 16.12
C SER A 44 -5.85 -4.63 17.24
N VAL A 45 -6.78 -3.69 17.08
CA VAL A 45 -7.71 -3.22 18.13
C VAL A 45 -7.60 -4.06 19.41
N TYR A 46 -7.05 -3.50 20.48
CA TYR A 46 -6.76 -4.19 21.75
C TYR A 46 -5.84 -5.42 21.61
N ASN A 47 -4.89 -5.54 22.53
CA ASN A 47 -4.23 -6.81 22.72
C ASN A 47 -5.29 -7.79 23.28
N PRO A 48 -5.67 -8.89 22.60
CA PRO A 48 -6.61 -9.87 23.13
C PRO A 48 -6.15 -10.49 24.46
N TYR A 49 -4.89 -10.26 24.84
CA TYR A 49 -4.31 -10.68 26.11
C TYR A 49 -4.34 -9.59 27.18
N ASP A 50 -4.55 -8.31 26.89
CA ASP A 50 -4.86 -7.28 27.91
C ASP A 50 -6.36 -7.36 28.26
N LEU A 51 -6.71 -8.32 29.11
CA LEU A 51 -8.10 -8.60 29.51
C LEU A 51 -8.65 -7.54 30.46
N ASN A 52 -7.76 -6.75 31.06
CA ASN A 52 -8.07 -5.81 32.13
C ASN A 52 -8.12 -4.35 31.64
N ASN A 53 -7.72 -4.08 30.39
CA ASN A 53 -7.64 -2.77 29.75
C ASN A 53 -6.81 -1.76 30.56
N ASN A 54 -5.87 -2.25 31.35
CA ASN A 54 -4.88 -1.44 32.01
C ASN A 54 -3.61 -1.60 31.16
N TYR A 55 -3.00 -0.49 30.80
CA TYR A 55 -1.86 -0.43 29.88
C TYR A 55 -0.59 -1.11 30.45
N ILE A 56 -0.70 -2.15 31.27
CA ILE A 56 0.37 -2.96 31.86
C ILE A 56 0.00 -4.42 31.66
N ILE A 57 0.86 -5.17 30.97
CA ILE A 57 0.66 -6.61 30.81
C ILE A 57 0.85 -7.31 32.16
N GLU A 58 -0.16 -8.06 32.59
CA GLU A 58 -0.12 -8.89 33.79
C GLU A 58 0.38 -10.31 33.48
N ILE A 59 0.84 -11.02 34.52
CA ILE A 59 1.36 -12.38 34.33
C ILE A 59 0.32 -13.39 33.82
N SER A 60 -0.97 -13.15 34.10
CA SER A 60 -2.07 -13.95 33.56
C SER A 60 -2.24 -13.79 32.06
N GLU A 61 -1.85 -12.63 31.54
CA GLU A 61 -1.99 -12.23 30.14
C GLU A 61 -0.85 -12.82 29.31
N ILE A 62 0.37 -12.81 29.87
CA ILE A 62 1.48 -13.62 29.36
C ILE A 62 1.15 -15.10 29.34
N SER A 63 0.47 -15.62 30.36
CA SER A 63 0.06 -17.03 30.37
C SER A 63 -0.88 -17.37 29.22
N ALA A 64 -1.83 -16.49 28.88
CA ALA A 64 -2.74 -16.68 27.76
C ALA A 64 -2.01 -16.60 26.41
N ALA A 65 -1.10 -15.63 26.25
CA ALA A 65 -0.27 -15.50 25.06
C ALA A 65 0.65 -16.72 24.83
N VAL A 66 1.18 -17.32 25.90
CA VAL A 66 1.94 -18.57 25.84
C VAL A 66 1.09 -19.73 25.32
N ASP A 67 -0.14 -19.86 25.80
CA ASP A 67 -1.05 -20.92 25.34
C ASP A 67 -1.35 -20.76 23.84
N ASP A 68 -1.60 -19.54 23.38
CA ASP A 68 -1.89 -19.27 21.98
C ASP A 68 -0.67 -19.42 21.07
N PHE A 69 0.53 -19.10 21.55
CA PHE A 69 1.78 -19.45 20.85
C PHE A 69 1.94 -20.96 20.70
N LEU A 70 1.71 -21.73 21.77
CA LEU A 70 1.81 -23.19 21.73
C LEU A 70 0.75 -23.83 20.81
N ASN A 71 -0.40 -23.19 20.64
CA ASN A 71 -1.46 -23.60 19.73
C ASN A 71 -1.24 -23.11 18.28
N GLY A 72 -0.17 -22.35 18.02
CA GLY A 72 0.13 -21.79 16.69
C GLY A 72 -0.77 -20.62 16.29
N GLN A 73 -1.45 -20.01 17.26
CA GLN A 73 -2.32 -18.85 17.09
C GLN A 73 -1.57 -17.52 17.33
N LEU A 74 -0.35 -17.59 17.86
CA LEU A 74 0.55 -16.46 18.07
C LEU A 74 1.96 -16.81 17.54
N SER A 75 2.64 -15.87 16.89
CA SER A 75 4.01 -16.08 16.38
C SER A 75 5.06 -15.87 17.47
N ILE A 76 6.29 -16.34 17.21
CA ILE A 76 7.41 -16.19 18.15
C ILE A 76 7.84 -14.73 18.36
N SER A 77 7.67 -13.87 17.35
CA SER A 77 7.96 -12.43 17.47
C SER A 77 6.98 -11.75 18.40
N GLU A 78 5.68 -12.01 18.21
CA GLU A 78 4.62 -11.39 19.02
C GLU A 78 4.71 -11.78 20.49
N ILE A 79 4.94 -13.07 20.80
CA ILE A 79 5.12 -13.48 22.21
C ILE A 79 6.41 -12.92 22.82
N SER A 80 7.47 -12.74 22.03
CA SER A 80 8.72 -12.15 22.50
C SER A 80 8.50 -10.70 22.94
N GLU A 81 7.78 -9.93 22.14
CA GLU A 81 7.46 -8.53 22.45
C GLU A 81 6.61 -8.42 23.72
N LEU A 82 5.58 -9.26 23.88
CA LEU A 82 4.77 -9.28 25.11
C LEU A 82 5.60 -9.58 26.35
N VAL A 83 6.54 -10.53 26.25
CA VAL A 83 7.45 -10.86 27.35
C VAL A 83 8.40 -9.70 27.66
N ASP A 84 8.91 -9.01 26.65
CA ASP A 84 9.77 -7.85 26.84
C ASP A 84 9.03 -6.69 27.55
N PHE A 85 7.79 -6.40 27.16
CA PHE A 85 6.94 -5.41 27.84
C PHE A 85 6.63 -5.80 29.30
N PHE A 86 6.25 -7.06 29.55
CA PHE A 86 6.02 -7.55 30.92
C PHE A 86 7.27 -7.39 31.80
N LEU A 87 8.46 -7.65 31.24
CA LEU A 87 9.72 -7.56 31.96
C LEU A 87 10.21 -6.11 32.14
N SER A 88 9.87 -5.20 31.23
CA SER A 88 10.24 -3.80 31.34
C SER A 88 9.38 -3.05 32.37
N GLY A 89 8.10 -3.43 32.51
CA GLY A 89 7.15 -2.76 33.38
C GLY A 89 6.76 -1.36 32.90
N ASP A 90 7.06 -1.06 31.63
CA ASP A 90 6.63 0.16 30.95
C ASP A 90 5.14 0.07 30.61
N GLU A 91 4.51 1.23 30.45
CA GLU A 91 3.16 1.31 29.88
C GLU A 91 3.21 0.69 28.47
N TYR A 92 2.34 -0.29 28.22
CA TYR A 92 2.12 -0.90 26.92
C TYR A 92 1.54 0.17 26.00
N ASP A 93 2.43 0.96 25.40
CA ASP A 93 2.11 1.71 24.21
C ASP A 93 1.82 0.64 23.15
N ILE A 94 0.54 0.46 22.84
CA ILE A 94 0.09 -0.36 21.72
C ILE A 94 0.99 0.04 20.56
N PRO A 95 1.67 -0.89 19.88
CA PRO A 95 2.39 -0.54 18.67
C PRO A 95 1.36 0.09 17.74
N VAL A 96 1.36 1.43 17.69
CA VAL A 96 0.45 2.18 16.87
C VAL A 96 0.74 1.67 15.48
N GLY A 97 -0.27 1.09 14.83
CA GLY A 97 -0.06 0.32 13.60
C GLY A 97 0.86 1.13 12.70
N GLU A 98 2.03 0.58 12.39
CA GLU A 98 2.96 1.28 11.52
C GLU A 98 2.25 1.49 10.18
N PRO A 99 2.49 2.62 9.49
CA PRO A 99 2.03 2.78 8.13
C PRO A 99 2.40 1.55 7.29
N GLU A 100 1.48 1.08 6.46
CA GLU A 100 1.63 -0.19 5.76
C GLU A 100 1.28 -0.07 4.28
N ILE A 101 1.94 -0.87 3.45
CA ILE A 101 1.57 -1.05 2.04
C ILE A 101 0.49 -2.14 1.98
N LEU A 102 -0.75 -1.76 1.65
CA LEU A 102 -1.90 -2.65 1.68
C LEU A 102 -1.90 -3.65 0.52
N SER A 103 -1.60 -3.16 -0.68
CA SER A 103 -1.50 -3.98 -1.88
C SER A 103 -0.53 -3.33 -2.87
N SER A 104 0.03 -4.17 -3.75
CA SER A 104 0.79 -3.72 -4.90
C SER A 104 0.57 -4.65 -6.09
N SER A 105 0.62 -4.09 -7.29
CA SER A 105 0.65 -4.86 -8.53
C SER A 105 1.55 -4.16 -9.54
N SER A 106 1.76 -4.79 -10.69
CA SER A 106 2.63 -4.23 -11.72
C SER A 106 2.10 -4.43 -13.11
N TYR A 107 2.46 -3.53 -14.01
CA TYR A 107 2.20 -3.62 -15.44
C TYR A 107 3.42 -3.14 -16.22
N ILE A 108 3.40 -3.40 -17.53
CA ILE A 108 4.43 -2.94 -18.46
C ILE A 108 3.77 -1.97 -19.42
N GLU A 109 4.36 -0.78 -19.55
CA GLU A 109 3.94 0.25 -20.49
C GLU A 109 5.17 0.75 -21.26
N TYR A 110 5.13 0.74 -22.59
CA TYR A 110 6.26 1.16 -23.45
C TYR A 110 7.65 0.56 -23.08
N ASP A 111 7.68 -0.71 -22.68
CA ASP A 111 8.86 -1.46 -22.20
C ASP A 111 9.37 -1.07 -20.79
N ASP A 112 8.73 -0.12 -20.12
CA ASP A 112 9.00 0.26 -18.74
C ASP A 112 8.13 -0.56 -17.78
N PHE A 113 8.72 -0.98 -16.65
CA PHE A 113 8.00 -1.67 -15.59
C PHE A 113 7.44 -0.65 -14.61
N HIS A 114 6.13 -0.70 -14.39
CA HIS A 114 5.41 0.15 -13.45
C HIS A 114 4.91 -0.71 -12.28
N LEU A 115 5.20 -0.27 -11.06
CA LEU A 115 4.76 -0.86 -9.80
C LEU A 115 3.85 0.13 -9.10
N VAL A 116 2.58 -0.23 -8.97
CA VAL A 116 1.56 0.57 -8.31
C VAL A 116 1.12 -0.09 -7.02
N GLY A 117 0.67 0.71 -6.07
CA GLY A 117 0.13 0.21 -4.82
C GLY A 117 -0.50 1.31 -4.00
N GLU A 118 -0.91 0.96 -2.78
CA GLU A 118 -1.55 1.88 -1.84
C GLU A 118 -0.96 1.72 -0.45
N VAL A 119 -0.68 2.84 0.20
CA VAL A 119 -0.25 2.90 1.60
C VAL A 119 -1.40 3.39 2.45
N GLN A 120 -1.53 2.85 3.67
CA GLN A 120 -2.41 3.38 4.71
C GLN A 120 -1.58 3.90 5.88
N ASN A 121 -1.92 5.09 6.38
CA ASN A 121 -1.41 5.56 7.65
C ASN A 121 -2.23 4.93 8.79
N ASN A 122 -1.64 4.01 9.52
CA ASN A 122 -2.26 3.35 10.67
C ASN A 122 -1.92 4.04 12.01
N LEU A 123 -1.18 5.15 11.97
CA LEU A 123 -0.89 5.96 13.14
C LEU A 123 -2.10 6.80 13.57
N ASP A 124 -2.06 7.28 14.81
CA ASP A 124 -2.97 8.31 15.33
C ASP A 124 -2.47 9.74 15.05
N GLN A 125 -1.38 9.88 14.31
CA GLN A 125 -0.77 11.13 13.88
C GLN A 125 -0.69 11.24 12.35
N ASN A 126 -0.67 12.47 11.84
CA ASN A 126 -0.41 12.74 10.44
C ASN A 126 1.02 12.31 10.08
N ILE A 127 1.20 11.76 8.88
CA ILE A 127 2.52 11.45 8.32
C ILE A 127 2.73 12.19 7.00
N GLU A 128 3.97 12.56 6.73
CA GLU A 128 4.41 13.23 5.51
C GLU A 128 5.69 12.58 4.97
N TYR A 129 6.09 12.96 3.75
CA TYR A 129 7.24 12.38 3.05
C TYR A 129 7.20 10.84 2.99
N VAL A 130 6.00 10.29 2.83
CA VAL A 130 5.76 8.84 2.75
C VAL A 130 6.41 8.29 1.50
N LYS A 131 7.58 7.67 1.68
CA LYS A 131 8.47 7.20 0.63
C LYS A 131 8.41 5.68 0.51
N ILE A 132 8.23 5.22 -0.72
CA ILE A 132 8.24 3.82 -1.10
C ILE A 132 9.54 3.51 -1.79
N ILE A 133 10.28 2.53 -1.28
CA ILE A 133 11.59 2.12 -1.79
C ILE A 133 11.44 0.72 -2.37
N GLY A 134 11.71 0.58 -3.67
CA GLY A 134 11.71 -0.69 -4.39
C GLY A 134 13.12 -1.26 -4.54
N THR A 135 13.28 -2.55 -4.28
CA THR A 135 14.44 -3.34 -4.70
C THR A 135 13.99 -4.39 -5.70
N PHE A 136 14.65 -4.45 -6.84
CA PHE A 136 14.27 -5.27 -7.99
C PHE A 136 15.25 -6.42 -8.19
N TYR A 137 14.73 -7.61 -8.43
CA TYR A 137 15.53 -8.85 -8.54
C TYR A 137 15.31 -9.55 -9.88
N ASN A 138 16.35 -10.20 -10.39
CA ASN A 138 16.23 -11.14 -11.51
C ASN A 138 15.77 -12.54 -11.04
N GLU A 139 15.63 -13.48 -11.98
CA GLU A 139 15.20 -14.86 -11.71
C GLU A 139 16.16 -15.65 -10.79
N TYR A 140 17.39 -15.17 -10.59
CA TYR A 140 18.41 -15.75 -9.72
C TYR A 140 18.44 -15.10 -8.32
N ASN A 141 17.47 -14.25 -7.99
CA ASN A 141 17.40 -13.43 -6.77
C ASN A 141 18.58 -12.45 -6.61
N GLU A 142 19.20 -12.02 -7.71
CA GLU A 142 20.23 -10.99 -7.69
C GLU A 142 19.58 -9.61 -7.86
N VAL A 143 20.04 -8.63 -7.09
CA VAL A 143 19.57 -7.23 -7.22
C VAL A 143 20.02 -6.69 -8.57
N ILE A 144 19.06 -6.23 -9.37
CA ILE A 144 19.28 -5.61 -10.69
C ILE A 144 18.98 -4.12 -10.69
N GLY A 145 18.30 -3.62 -9.66
CA GLY A 145 17.99 -2.19 -9.53
C GLY A 145 17.36 -1.86 -8.18
N THR A 146 17.36 -0.58 -7.86
CA THR A 146 16.65 0.01 -6.73
C THR A 146 16.15 1.38 -7.13
N ASP A 147 14.94 1.74 -6.72
CA ASP A 147 14.44 3.10 -6.89
C ASP A 147 13.46 3.46 -5.76
N TYR A 148 12.97 4.70 -5.75
CA TYR A 148 11.95 5.12 -4.81
C TYR A 148 10.95 6.10 -5.43
N THR A 149 9.78 6.17 -4.83
CA THR A 149 8.74 7.16 -5.12
C THR A 149 8.15 7.70 -3.81
N TYR A 150 7.26 8.69 -3.91
CA TYR A 150 6.42 9.12 -2.79
C TYR A 150 4.96 8.83 -3.10
N THR A 151 4.12 8.77 -2.07
CA THR A 151 2.68 8.70 -2.25
C THR A 151 2.13 9.98 -2.89
N ASP A 152 0.98 9.88 -3.59
CA ASP A 152 0.42 11.01 -4.33
C ASP A 152 -0.17 12.12 -3.45
N ILE A 153 -0.65 11.76 -2.26
CA ILE A 153 -1.06 12.67 -1.18
C ILE A 153 0.15 13.01 -0.32
N ASP A 154 0.39 14.30 -0.09
CA ASP A 154 1.58 14.79 0.62
C ASP A 154 1.55 14.50 2.14
N ILE A 155 0.37 14.64 2.77
CA ILE A 155 0.14 14.41 4.20
C ILE A 155 -1.00 13.41 4.36
N LEU A 156 -0.71 12.22 4.87
CA LEU A 156 -1.71 11.20 5.17
C LEU A 156 -2.15 11.33 6.63
N LYS A 157 -3.44 11.52 6.85
CA LYS A 157 -4.07 11.51 8.16
C LYS A 157 -4.23 10.10 8.74
N PRO A 158 -4.50 9.95 10.04
CA PRO A 158 -4.89 8.68 10.63
C PRO A 158 -5.98 7.96 9.83
N GLY A 159 -5.71 6.72 9.44
CA GLY A 159 -6.58 5.87 8.63
C GLY A 159 -6.67 6.24 7.15
N GLN A 160 -6.02 7.33 6.71
CA GLN A 160 -6.05 7.75 5.32
C GLN A 160 -5.11 6.88 4.47
N LYS A 161 -5.54 6.64 3.24
CA LYS A 161 -4.77 5.92 2.25
C LYS A 161 -4.26 6.84 1.14
N SER A 162 -3.22 6.41 0.44
CA SER A 162 -2.68 7.14 -0.70
C SER A 162 -2.01 6.19 -1.69
N PRO A 163 -2.29 6.31 -3.01
CA PRO A 163 -1.63 5.51 -4.00
C PRO A 163 -0.18 5.96 -4.21
N PHE A 164 0.62 5.06 -4.76
CA PHE A 164 1.96 5.35 -5.26
C PHE A 164 2.21 4.63 -6.57
N GLU A 165 3.18 5.14 -7.34
CA GLU A 165 3.69 4.49 -8.53
C GLU A 165 5.21 4.66 -8.61
N LEU A 166 5.89 3.55 -8.85
CA LEU A 166 7.33 3.47 -9.06
C LEU A 166 7.57 2.86 -10.45
N THR A 167 8.34 3.56 -11.29
CA THR A 167 8.72 3.09 -12.62
C THR A 167 10.22 2.76 -12.68
N THR A 168 10.61 1.76 -13.48
CA THR A 168 12.04 1.51 -13.72
C THR A 168 12.66 2.54 -14.67
N TYR A 169 11.86 3.33 -15.39
CA TYR A 169 12.38 4.37 -16.28
C TYR A 169 13.28 5.37 -15.53
N PRO A 170 14.44 5.77 -16.08
CA PRO A 170 14.93 5.50 -17.45
C PRO A 170 15.73 4.20 -17.61
N ASP A 171 15.84 3.38 -16.57
CA ASP A 171 16.50 2.08 -16.65
C ASP A 171 15.56 1.05 -17.29
N SER A 172 15.98 0.50 -18.43
CA SER A 172 15.17 -0.51 -19.14
C SER A 172 15.46 -1.91 -18.61
N PHE A 173 14.80 -2.31 -17.52
CA PHE A 173 14.77 -3.71 -17.08
C PHE A 173 13.39 -4.11 -16.56
N ILE A 174 13.03 -5.38 -16.76
CA ILE A 174 11.83 -5.99 -16.19
C ILE A 174 12.27 -6.96 -15.09
N PRO A 175 11.91 -6.71 -13.82
CA PRO A 175 12.27 -7.60 -12.72
C PRO A 175 11.47 -8.91 -12.73
N ALA A 176 12.07 -9.97 -12.22
CA ALA A 176 11.37 -11.24 -11.95
C ALA A 176 10.62 -11.22 -10.61
N SER A 177 11.07 -10.39 -9.68
CA SER A 177 10.42 -10.12 -8.39
C SER A 177 10.91 -8.78 -7.82
N TYR A 178 10.19 -8.26 -6.82
CA TYR A 178 10.54 -7.03 -6.13
C TYR A 178 10.31 -7.14 -4.62
N LYS A 179 10.93 -6.22 -3.88
CA LYS A 179 10.69 -5.99 -2.46
C LYS A 179 10.39 -4.50 -2.27
N LEU A 180 9.32 -4.20 -1.52
CA LEU A 180 8.98 -2.84 -1.12
C LEU A 180 9.34 -2.58 0.34
N GLN A 181 9.75 -1.35 0.61
CA GLN A 181 9.96 -0.82 1.95
C GLN A 181 9.33 0.57 2.04
N LEU A 182 8.91 0.93 3.24
CA LEU A 182 8.26 2.20 3.54
C LEU A 182 9.13 3.01 4.50
N SER A 183 9.20 4.33 4.30
CA SER A 183 9.73 5.27 5.29
C SER A 183 8.90 6.55 5.27
N TYR A 184 8.75 7.22 6.40
CA TYR A 184 7.89 8.39 6.55
C TYR A 184 8.38 9.26 7.72
N SER A 185 7.81 10.46 7.85
CA SER A 185 7.98 11.33 9.02
C SER A 185 6.61 11.63 9.63
N THR A 186 6.49 11.64 10.96
CA THR A 186 5.29 12.18 11.62
C THR A 186 5.29 13.71 11.57
N THR A 187 4.12 14.32 11.51
CA THR A 187 3.95 15.77 11.43
C THR A 187 2.72 16.24 12.18
N SER A 188 2.76 17.49 12.66
CA SER A 188 1.58 18.19 13.21
C SER A 188 0.92 19.12 12.19
N SER A 189 1.41 19.13 10.94
CA SER A 189 0.81 19.90 9.86
C SER A 189 -0.52 19.29 9.46
N GLU A 190 -1.53 20.12 9.29
CA GLU A 190 -2.86 19.70 8.84
C GLU A 190 -3.04 20.04 7.35
N PRO A 191 -3.43 19.07 6.49
CA PRO A 191 -3.79 19.37 5.12
C PRO A 191 -5.13 20.13 5.04
N TYR A 192 -5.35 20.88 3.96
CA TYR A 192 -6.67 21.47 3.72
C TYR A 192 -7.64 20.41 3.17
N GLU A 193 -8.74 20.16 3.88
CA GLU A 193 -9.66 19.05 3.61
C GLU A 193 -11.03 19.46 3.07
N ASN A 194 -11.34 20.75 3.08
CA ASN A 194 -12.69 21.20 2.75
C ASN A 194 -12.95 21.28 1.24
N VAL A 195 -12.13 20.63 0.40
CA VAL A 195 -12.46 20.41 -1.01
C VAL A 195 -13.04 19.01 -1.15
N ILE A 196 -14.31 18.90 -1.50
CA ILE A 196 -15.01 17.61 -1.63
C ILE A 196 -15.28 17.29 -3.09
N ILE A 197 -15.33 16.00 -3.43
CA ILE A 197 -15.90 15.53 -4.69
C ILE A 197 -17.43 15.69 -4.59
N LYS A 198 -18.00 16.68 -5.27
CA LYS A 198 -19.44 16.98 -5.22
C LYS A 198 -20.26 15.99 -6.05
N SER A 199 -19.75 15.63 -7.22
CA SER A 199 -20.38 14.68 -8.13
C SER A 199 -19.33 14.08 -9.06
N HIS A 200 -19.56 12.86 -9.53
CA HIS A 200 -18.74 12.26 -10.57
C HIS A 200 -19.53 11.16 -11.33
N THR A 201 -19.05 10.86 -12.52
CA THR A 201 -19.44 9.70 -13.32
C THR A 201 -18.18 9.08 -13.92
N SER A 202 -18.17 7.76 -14.06
CA SER A 202 -17.11 7.06 -14.77
C SER A 202 -17.61 6.51 -16.10
N ASP A 203 -16.70 6.40 -17.05
CA ASP A 203 -16.89 5.73 -18.33
C ASP A 203 -15.75 4.71 -18.55
N ASN A 204 -16.13 3.54 -19.04
CA ASN A 204 -15.24 2.44 -19.36
C ASN A 204 -15.54 1.84 -20.75
N ASP A 205 -16.31 2.54 -21.59
CA ASP A 205 -16.63 2.12 -22.97
C ASP A 205 -15.46 2.35 -23.95
N GLY A 206 -14.43 3.09 -23.54
CA GLY A 206 -13.21 3.37 -24.30
C GLY A 206 -12.02 2.46 -23.94
N ASP A 207 -10.85 2.76 -24.52
CA ASP A 207 -9.59 2.04 -24.22
C ASP A 207 -9.00 2.42 -22.84
N TYR A 208 -9.51 3.49 -22.22
CA TYR A 208 -9.03 4.05 -20.96
C TYR A 208 -10.22 4.27 -20.02
N PHE A 209 -9.98 4.13 -18.72
CA PHE A 209 -10.98 4.41 -17.71
C PHE A 209 -11.01 5.92 -17.46
N GLU A 210 -12.18 6.53 -17.58
CA GLU A 210 -12.35 7.98 -17.43
C GLU A 210 -13.29 8.30 -16.28
N VAL A 211 -12.97 9.36 -15.54
CA VAL A 211 -13.79 9.91 -14.48
C VAL A 211 -13.94 11.41 -14.70
N VAL A 212 -15.18 11.85 -14.88
CA VAL A 212 -15.53 13.28 -14.97
C VAL A 212 -16.40 13.66 -13.80
N GLY A 213 -16.22 14.87 -13.27
CA GLY A 213 -16.98 15.31 -12.11
C GLY A 213 -16.80 16.77 -11.76
N GLU A 214 -17.31 17.15 -10.59
CA GLU A 214 -17.13 18.47 -9.99
C GLU A 214 -16.59 18.33 -8.57
N VAL A 215 -15.60 19.16 -8.24
CA VAL A 215 -15.21 19.45 -6.85
C VAL A 215 -15.94 20.68 -6.34
N GLN A 216 -16.11 20.78 -5.02
CA GLN A 216 -16.60 21.97 -4.34
C GLN A 216 -15.65 22.34 -3.21
N ASN A 217 -15.29 23.62 -3.10
CA ASN A 217 -14.65 24.13 -1.89
C ASN A 217 -15.73 24.47 -0.85
N ASP A 218 -15.95 23.57 0.10
CA ASP A 218 -16.92 23.72 1.20
C ASP A 218 -16.34 24.46 2.42
N GLY A 219 -15.07 24.88 2.35
CA GLY A 219 -14.41 25.63 3.43
C GLY A 219 -14.50 27.14 3.24
N GLU A 220 -14.02 27.88 4.23
CA GLU A 220 -14.09 29.35 4.26
C GLU A 220 -12.94 30.02 3.47
N GLU A 221 -11.86 29.30 3.23
CA GLU A 221 -10.66 29.82 2.57
C GLU A 221 -10.75 29.71 1.05
N THR A 222 -10.04 30.58 0.34
CA THR A 222 -9.82 30.41 -1.11
C THR A 222 -8.69 29.42 -1.32
N VAL A 223 -8.89 28.45 -2.21
CA VAL A 223 -7.89 27.41 -2.50
C VAL A 223 -7.36 27.47 -3.92
N GLU A 224 -6.14 26.98 -4.09
CA GLU A 224 -5.48 26.75 -5.37
C GLU A 224 -4.87 25.35 -5.46
N TYR A 225 -4.44 24.97 -6.67
CA TYR A 225 -3.82 23.66 -6.97
C TYR A 225 -4.67 22.47 -6.50
N VAL A 226 -5.97 22.52 -6.73
CA VAL A 226 -6.88 21.44 -6.36
C VAL A 226 -6.61 20.21 -7.23
N LYS A 227 -5.93 19.24 -6.64
CA LYS A 227 -5.54 17.96 -7.23
C LYS A 227 -6.60 16.91 -6.90
N ILE A 228 -7.01 16.16 -7.90
CA ILE A 228 -7.90 14.99 -7.78
C ILE A 228 -7.03 13.77 -8.02
N ILE A 229 -6.97 12.86 -7.05
CA ILE A 229 -6.19 11.62 -7.11
C ILE A 229 -7.17 10.46 -7.22
N GLY A 230 -6.95 9.60 -8.22
CA GLY A 230 -7.72 8.39 -8.45
C GLY A 230 -6.90 7.15 -8.16
N THR A 231 -7.46 6.23 -7.37
CA THR A 231 -6.91 4.89 -7.15
C THR A 231 -7.86 3.86 -7.75
N PHE A 232 -7.34 2.95 -8.58
CA PHE A 232 -8.15 1.99 -9.34
C PHE A 232 -7.88 0.56 -8.84
N TYR A 233 -8.96 -0.19 -8.55
CA TYR A 233 -8.89 -1.53 -7.96
C TYR A 233 -9.53 -2.59 -8.86
N ASN A 234 -9.00 -3.81 -8.81
CA ASN A 234 -9.67 -4.99 -9.37
C ASN A 234 -10.74 -5.56 -8.41
N GLU A 235 -11.33 -6.71 -8.74
CA GLU A 235 -12.38 -7.35 -7.92
C GLU A 235 -11.88 -7.89 -6.57
N ASP A 236 -10.56 -8.07 -6.42
CA ASP A 236 -9.91 -8.55 -5.19
C ASP A 236 -9.41 -7.39 -4.30
N ASP A 237 -9.83 -6.15 -4.58
CA ASP A 237 -9.38 -4.92 -3.92
C ASP A 237 -7.86 -4.65 -4.04
N ILE A 238 -7.20 -5.23 -5.06
CA ILE A 238 -5.80 -4.95 -5.38
C ILE A 238 -5.72 -3.72 -6.29
N VAL A 239 -4.83 -2.78 -5.96
CA VAL A 239 -4.54 -1.62 -6.81
C VAL A 239 -3.96 -2.08 -8.14
N ILE A 240 -4.61 -1.70 -9.25
CA ILE A 240 -4.19 -2.01 -10.62
C ILE A 240 -3.73 -0.78 -11.39
N GLY A 241 -3.95 0.41 -10.87
CA GLY A 241 -3.53 1.67 -11.47
C GLY A 241 -3.83 2.85 -10.56
N LYS A 242 -3.24 3.98 -10.89
CA LYS A 242 -3.52 5.28 -10.29
C LYS A 242 -3.32 6.38 -11.31
N ASP A 243 -4.02 7.48 -11.14
CA ASP A 243 -3.75 8.71 -11.88
C ASP A 243 -4.13 9.92 -11.04
N TYR A 244 -3.71 11.12 -11.47
CA TYR A 244 -4.21 12.36 -10.90
C TYR A 244 -4.46 13.40 -11.99
N SER A 245 -5.38 14.32 -11.69
CA SER A 245 -5.64 15.50 -12.49
C SER A 245 -5.82 16.71 -11.59
N TYR A 246 -6.06 17.87 -12.19
CA TYR A 246 -6.39 19.09 -11.47
C TYR A 246 -7.80 19.53 -11.85
N SER A 247 -8.45 20.28 -10.95
CA SER A 247 -9.66 20.99 -11.33
C SER A 247 -9.39 21.97 -12.46
N THR A 248 -10.42 22.24 -13.26
CA THR A 248 -10.32 23.14 -14.42
C THR A 248 -10.02 24.59 -14.01
N LEU A 249 -10.49 25.01 -12.84
CA LEU A 249 -10.13 26.30 -12.25
C LEU A 249 -8.91 26.12 -11.36
N ASP A 250 -7.90 26.95 -11.59
CA ASP A 250 -6.69 26.98 -10.75
C ASP A 250 -6.98 27.49 -9.33
N ILE A 251 -8.03 28.30 -9.16
CA ILE A 251 -8.45 28.90 -7.89
C ILE A 251 -9.96 28.66 -7.70
N ILE A 252 -10.35 28.18 -6.51
CA ILE A 252 -11.74 27.97 -6.12
C ILE A 252 -12.03 28.72 -4.82
N THR A 253 -12.90 29.72 -4.90
CA THR A 253 -13.39 30.47 -3.74
C THR A 253 -14.35 29.63 -2.90
N SER A 254 -14.54 30.03 -1.63
CA SER A 254 -15.47 29.39 -0.70
C SER A 254 -16.87 29.26 -1.31
N GLY A 255 -17.43 28.04 -1.27
CA GLY A 255 -18.74 27.66 -1.78
C GLY A 255 -18.80 27.35 -3.27
N ASP A 256 -17.75 27.65 -4.04
CA ASP A 256 -17.75 27.46 -5.49
C ASP A 256 -17.33 26.05 -5.90
N THR A 257 -17.67 25.70 -7.15
CA THR A 257 -17.34 24.41 -7.76
C THR A 257 -16.39 24.56 -8.94
N SER A 258 -15.67 23.49 -9.26
CA SER A 258 -14.88 23.39 -10.48
C SER A 258 -14.96 21.98 -11.06
N PRO A 259 -15.13 21.83 -12.38
CA PRO A 259 -15.12 20.52 -13.01
C PRO A 259 -13.70 19.92 -13.07
N PHE A 260 -13.61 18.60 -13.10
CA PHE A 260 -12.37 17.87 -13.35
C PHE A 260 -12.60 16.69 -14.31
N GLU A 261 -11.52 16.26 -14.95
CA GLU A 261 -11.46 15.08 -15.80
C GLU A 261 -10.16 14.33 -15.48
N LEU A 262 -10.28 13.04 -15.18
CA LEU A 262 -9.19 12.13 -14.79
C LEU A 262 -9.28 10.89 -15.66
N SER A 263 -8.14 10.40 -16.15
CA SER A 263 -8.11 9.31 -17.15
C SER A 263 -6.96 8.36 -16.85
N SER A 264 -7.20 7.05 -16.94
CA SER A 264 -6.12 6.08 -16.79
C SER A 264 -5.11 6.11 -17.94
N PHE A 265 -5.28 6.96 -18.96
CA PHE A 265 -4.35 7.06 -20.09
C PHE A 265 -2.90 7.29 -19.62
N PRO A 266 -1.91 6.55 -20.16
CA PRO A 266 -1.99 5.63 -21.30
C PRO A 266 -2.28 4.17 -20.91
N GLN A 267 -2.56 3.91 -19.64
CA GLN A 267 -2.82 2.58 -19.11
C GLN A 267 -4.25 2.13 -19.42
N THR A 268 -4.39 1.03 -20.18
CA THR A 268 -5.68 0.38 -20.42
C THR A 268 -6.04 -0.52 -19.23
N ILE A 269 -7.02 -0.09 -18.44
CA ILE A 269 -7.55 -0.81 -17.28
C ILE A 269 -9.07 -0.82 -17.28
N ASN A 270 -9.67 -1.78 -16.57
CA ASN A 270 -11.10 -1.84 -16.33
C ASN A 270 -11.34 -2.12 -14.84
N PRO A 271 -11.27 -1.10 -13.97
CA PRO A 271 -11.40 -1.29 -12.53
C PRO A 271 -12.80 -1.75 -12.13
N SER A 272 -12.88 -2.60 -11.10
CA SER A 272 -14.14 -2.98 -10.46
C SER A 272 -14.65 -1.87 -9.52
N ARG A 273 -13.70 -1.11 -8.96
CA ARG A 273 -13.90 -0.05 -7.99
C ARG A 273 -12.79 0.99 -8.17
N TYR A 274 -13.10 2.23 -7.82
CA TYR A 274 -12.11 3.29 -7.71
C TYR A 274 -12.44 4.19 -6.54
N ASP A 275 -11.41 4.82 -5.97
CA ASP A 275 -11.55 5.84 -4.94
C ASP A 275 -11.02 7.17 -5.49
N LEU A 276 -11.69 8.27 -5.14
CA LEU A 276 -11.26 9.63 -5.46
C LEU A 276 -10.93 10.37 -4.17
N GLN A 277 -9.78 11.02 -4.16
CA GLN A 277 -9.33 11.87 -3.06
C GLN A 277 -8.93 13.25 -3.61
N THR A 278 -8.99 14.26 -2.76
CA THR A 278 -8.67 15.63 -3.10
C THR A 278 -7.54 16.15 -2.22
N GLN A 279 -6.71 17.00 -2.79
CA GLN A 279 -5.73 17.80 -2.04
C GLN A 279 -5.72 19.21 -2.62
N ALA A 280 -5.60 20.22 -1.76
CA ALA A 280 -5.55 21.61 -2.18
C ALA A 280 -4.61 22.44 -1.28
N ARG A 281 -4.28 23.64 -1.73
CA ARG A 281 -3.52 24.63 -0.93
C ARG A 281 -4.38 25.87 -0.71
N VAL A 282 -4.29 26.46 0.47
CA VAL A 282 -4.90 27.77 0.74
C VAL A 282 -4.07 28.84 0.04
N VAL A 283 -4.73 29.82 -0.58
CA VAL A 283 -4.07 30.99 -1.17
C VAL A 283 -3.63 31.94 -0.05
N ASP A 284 -2.34 32.27 -0.02
CA ASP A 284 -1.74 33.23 0.93
C ASP A 284 -2.15 34.70 0.70
#